data_AF-A0A652K7L0-F1
#
_entry.id   AF-A0A652K7L0-F1
#
_cell.length_a   1.000
_cell.length_b   1.000
_cell.length_c   1.000
_cell.angle_alpha   90.00
_cell.angle_beta   90.00
_cell.angle_gamma   90.00
#
_symmetry.space_group_name_H-M   'P 1'
#
loop_
_entity.id
_entity.type
_entity.pdbx_description
1 polymer ?
#
loop_
_entity_poly.entity_id
_entity_poly.type
_entity_poly.pdbx_seq_one_letter_code
_entity_poly.pdbx_strand_id
1 'polypeptide(L)'
;MRIHRQRRRHVLVLLDYSPGADGSFRLKNRHSGRCLQPAGNTAVTTASCNGSSAQSWKVVSSTSAGRMFKNASDGRCLTAGSFAMTYTCGSSGRSEQVWRNISAR
;
A
#
# COMPACT_ATOMS: atom_id res chain seq x y z
N MET A 1 5.49 -20.53 -32.96
CA MET A 1 6.48 -21.11 -32.03
C MET A 1 7.11 -19.94 -31.25
N ARG A 2 6.92 -19.90 -29.92
CA ARG A 2 7.46 -18.87 -28.99
C ARG A 2 9.01 -18.82 -29.09
N ILE A 3 9.72 -17.74 -28.74
CA ILE A 3 10.10 -17.43 -27.35
C ILE A 3 10.71 -16.01 -27.21
N HIS A 4 10.14 -15.30 -26.24
CA HIS A 4 10.63 -14.31 -25.27
C HIS A 4 12.04 -13.69 -25.40
N ARG A 5 12.06 -12.35 -25.44
CA ARG A 5 13.12 -11.53 -24.80
C ARG A 5 12.49 -10.64 -23.72
N GLN A 6 12.61 -11.06 -22.46
CA GLN A 6 12.70 -10.08 -21.37
C GLN A 6 13.94 -10.40 -20.55
N ARG A 7 14.96 -9.56 -20.74
CA ARG A 7 16.11 -9.47 -19.84
C ARG A 7 15.69 -8.56 -18.68
N ARG A 8 15.55 -9.12 -17.49
CA ARG A 8 15.79 -8.37 -16.24
C ARG A 8 16.55 -9.27 -15.28
N ARG A 9 17.88 -9.20 -15.38
CA ARG A 9 18.75 -9.47 -14.22
C ARG A 9 18.82 -8.17 -13.45
N HIS A 10 18.56 -8.19 -12.15
CA HIS A 10 19.45 -7.63 -11.12
C HIS A 10 18.95 -8.11 -9.76
N VAL A 11 19.85 -8.82 -9.08
CA VAL A 11 19.74 -9.42 -7.75
C VAL A 11 20.03 -8.34 -6.70
N LEU A 12 19.17 -8.20 -5.67
CA LEU A 12 19.55 -8.15 -4.25
C LEU A 12 18.27 -8.19 -3.38
N VAL A 13 18.24 -9.08 -2.41
CA VAL A 13 17.08 -9.49 -1.59
C VAL A 13 17.00 -8.66 -0.31
N LEU A 14 15.78 -8.30 0.15
CA LEU A 14 15.29 -8.34 1.55
C LEU A 14 13.89 -7.69 1.66
N LEU A 15 12.73 -8.28 1.22
CA LEU A 15 11.27 -8.53 1.62
C LEU A 15 10.71 -9.18 0.33
N ASP A 16 9.68 -9.98 0.50
CA ASP A 16 8.92 -10.52 -0.61
C ASP A 16 7.93 -9.45 -1.13
N TYR A 17 8.36 -8.65 -2.11
CA TYR A 17 7.53 -7.76 -2.92
C TYR A 17 7.00 -8.54 -4.12
N SER A 18 5.72 -8.90 -4.11
CA SER A 18 5.01 -9.32 -5.32
C SER A 18 4.23 -8.12 -5.86
N PRO A 19 4.75 -7.38 -6.87
CA PRO A 19 3.96 -6.35 -7.54
C PRO A 19 2.72 -7.00 -8.13
N GLY A 20 1.53 -6.48 -7.79
CA GLY A 20 0.42 -6.58 -8.72
C GLY A 20 0.83 -5.94 -10.04
N ALA A 21 0.34 -6.42 -11.18
CA ALA A 21 0.64 -5.84 -12.51
C ALA A 21 0.34 -4.32 -12.59
N ASP A 22 -0.41 -3.80 -11.63
CA ASP A 22 -0.89 -2.44 -11.49
C ASP A 22 -0.13 -1.58 -10.46
N GLY A 23 1.01 -2.06 -9.93
CA GLY A 23 1.82 -1.33 -8.96
C GLY A 23 1.25 -1.27 -7.53
N SER A 24 0.31 -2.16 -7.21
CA SER A 24 -0.24 -2.29 -5.86
C SER A 24 0.64 -3.14 -4.93
N PHE A 25 0.52 -2.89 -3.62
CA PHE A 25 1.23 -3.61 -2.56
C PHE A 25 0.32 -3.82 -1.33
N ARG A 26 0.76 -4.66 -0.39
CA ARG A 26 0.05 -4.91 0.88
C ARG A 26 0.82 -4.33 2.06
N LEU A 27 0.09 -3.73 2.99
CA LEU A 27 0.63 -3.31 4.28
C LEU A 27 0.44 -4.45 5.29
N LYS A 28 1.50 -5.22 5.52
CA LYS A 28 1.49 -6.39 6.42
C LYS A 28 2.09 -6.02 7.77
N ASN A 29 1.35 -6.23 8.85
CA ASN A 29 1.88 -6.06 10.19
C ASN A 29 3.01 -7.07 10.44
N ARG A 30 4.18 -6.57 10.85
CA ARG A 30 5.38 -7.40 11.04
C ARG A 30 5.24 -8.45 12.14
N HIS A 31 4.47 -8.15 13.19
CA HIS A 31 4.31 -9.04 14.34
C HIS A 31 3.24 -10.11 14.08
N SER A 32 2.04 -9.71 13.63
CA SER A 32 0.91 -10.65 13.45
C SER A 32 0.84 -11.28 12.06
N GLY A 33 1.55 -10.73 11.06
CA GLY A 33 1.45 -11.17 9.68
C GLY A 33 0.12 -10.85 9.01
N ARG A 34 -0.75 -10.04 9.62
CA ARG A 34 -2.06 -9.65 9.07
C ARG A 34 -1.94 -8.44 8.15
N CYS A 35 -2.82 -8.35 7.16
CA CYS A 35 -2.86 -7.29 6.17
C CYS A 35 -3.84 -6.18 6.58
N LEU A 36 -3.42 -4.92 6.44
CA LEU A 36 -4.25 -3.74 6.68
C LEU A 36 -5.29 -3.58 5.56
N GLN A 37 -6.54 -3.32 5.95
CA GLN A 37 -7.66 -3.06 5.04
C GLN A 37 -8.69 -2.11 5.67
N PRO A 38 -9.56 -1.46 4.86
CA PRO A 38 -10.74 -0.78 5.35
C PRO A 38 -11.69 -1.75 6.09
N ALA A 39 -12.39 -1.25 7.11
CA ALA A 39 -13.38 -1.98 7.90
C ALA A 39 -14.81 -1.44 7.72
N GLY A 40 -15.03 -0.57 6.74
CA GLY A 40 -16.26 0.20 6.55
C GLY A 40 -16.18 1.61 7.13
N ASN A 41 -17.01 2.52 6.60
CA ASN A 41 -16.94 3.95 6.88
C ASN A 41 -15.53 4.52 6.65
N THR A 42 -14.88 4.97 7.72
CA THR A 42 -13.50 5.47 7.73
C THR A 42 -12.55 4.57 8.51
N ALA A 43 -13.03 3.47 9.10
CA ALA A 43 -12.20 2.63 9.95
C ALA A 43 -11.24 1.76 9.15
N VAL A 44 -10.08 1.48 9.73
CA VAL A 44 -9.14 0.46 9.24
C VAL A 44 -9.03 -0.68 10.25
N THR A 45 -8.75 -1.87 9.75
CA THR A 45 -8.51 -3.07 10.55
C THR A 45 -7.40 -3.92 9.94
N THR A 46 -6.99 -4.97 10.63
CA THR A 46 -6.11 -5.99 10.07
C THR A 46 -6.83 -7.32 9.96
N ALA A 47 -6.65 -8.00 8.83
CA ALA A 47 -7.24 -9.30 8.53
C ALA A 47 -6.20 -10.31 8.04
N SER A 48 -6.55 -11.60 8.04
CA SER A 48 -5.74 -12.60 7.32
C SER A 48 -5.58 -12.16 5.87
N CYS A 49 -4.35 -12.22 5.36
CA CYS A 49 -4.06 -11.80 4.01
C CYS A 49 -4.76 -12.74 3.01
N ASN A 50 -5.63 -12.21 2.16
CA ASN A 50 -6.52 -12.99 1.28
C ASN A 50 -6.49 -12.57 -0.20
N GLY A 51 -5.66 -11.60 -0.55
CA GLY A 51 -5.51 -11.18 -1.94
C GLY A 51 -6.48 -10.12 -2.43
N SER A 52 -7.54 -9.80 -1.68
CA SER A 52 -8.60 -8.86 -2.08
C SER A 52 -8.09 -7.44 -2.35
N SER A 53 -8.84 -6.68 -3.15
CA SER A 53 -8.58 -5.27 -3.42
C SER A 53 -8.61 -4.40 -2.15
N ALA A 54 -9.38 -4.81 -1.13
CA ALA A 54 -9.40 -4.14 0.17
C ALA A 54 -8.05 -4.18 0.89
N GLN A 55 -7.21 -5.17 0.59
CA GLN A 55 -5.86 -5.31 1.14
C GLN A 55 -4.77 -4.75 0.20
N SER A 56 -5.16 -4.18 -0.94
CA SER A 56 -4.25 -3.64 -1.95
C SER A 56 -4.20 -2.12 -1.85
N TRP A 57 -2.98 -1.59 -1.78
CA TRP A 57 -2.69 -0.17 -1.63
C TRP A 57 -1.78 0.30 -2.77
N LYS A 58 -1.96 1.54 -3.22
CA LYS A 58 -1.17 2.16 -4.29
C LYS A 58 -0.54 3.46 -3.82
N VAL A 59 0.70 3.70 -4.24
CA VAL A 59 1.33 5.02 -4.07
C VAL A 59 0.68 5.98 -5.07
N VAL A 60 0.04 7.04 -4.58
CA VAL A 60 -0.60 8.07 -5.41
C VAL A 60 0.10 9.42 -5.39
N SER A 61 1.02 9.61 -4.45
CA SER A 61 1.94 10.75 -4.42
C SER A 61 3.22 10.34 -3.71
N SER A 62 4.35 10.83 -4.20
CA SER A 62 5.67 10.64 -3.58
C SER A 62 6.43 11.96 -3.65
N THR A 63 6.72 12.55 -2.49
CA THR A 63 7.49 13.79 -2.35
C THR A 63 8.62 13.57 -1.35
N SER A 64 9.45 14.59 -1.11
CA SER A 64 10.45 14.56 -0.04
C SER A 64 9.82 14.40 1.36
N ALA A 65 8.57 14.81 1.55
CA ALA A 65 7.87 14.67 2.83
C ALA A 65 7.40 13.22 3.11
N GLY A 66 7.22 12.41 2.06
CA GLY A 66 6.76 11.03 2.16
C GLY A 66 5.83 10.62 1.03
N ARG A 67 5.04 9.57 1.28
CA ARG A 67 4.17 8.93 0.29
C ARG A 67 2.72 8.89 0.75
N MET A 68 1.79 9.01 -0.20
CA MET A 68 0.36 8.83 0.04
C MET A 68 -0.10 7.47 -0.49
N PHE A 69 -0.94 6.77 0.28
CA PHE A 69 -1.43 5.45 -0.08
C PHE A 69 -2.93 5.44 -0.27
N LYS A 70 -3.37 5.08 -1.48
CA LYS A 70 -4.78 4.92 -1.84
C LYS A 70 -5.14 3.45 -1.82
N ASN A 71 -6.24 3.09 -1.17
CA ASN A 71 -6.76 1.75 -1.19
C ASN A 71 -7.41 1.44 -2.54
N ALA A 72 -7.24 0.21 -3.04
CA ALA A 72 -7.75 -0.19 -4.35
C ALA A 72 -9.25 -0.56 -4.35
N SER A 73 -9.88 -0.85 -3.20
CA SER A 73 -11.31 -1.18 -3.15
C SER A 73 -12.22 0.04 -3.05
N ASP A 74 -11.88 1.02 -2.22
CA ASP A 74 -12.75 2.18 -1.94
C ASP A 74 -12.19 3.52 -2.46
N GLY A 75 -10.95 3.54 -2.95
CA GLY A 75 -10.31 4.73 -3.46
C GLY A 75 -9.98 5.80 -2.39
N ARG A 76 -10.04 5.46 -1.11
CA ARG A 76 -9.70 6.37 -0.01
C ARG A 76 -8.22 6.27 0.36
N CYS A 77 -7.66 7.36 0.87
CA CYS A 77 -6.29 7.44 1.31
C CYS A 77 -6.13 7.09 2.79
N LEU A 78 -5.08 6.34 3.10
CA LEU A 78 -4.68 6.08 4.48
C LEU A 78 -4.35 7.41 5.16
N THR A 79 -5.05 7.69 6.26
CA THR A 79 -5.04 8.98 6.95
C THR A 79 -4.82 8.73 8.45
N ALA A 80 -4.01 9.56 9.10
CA ALA A 80 -3.84 9.58 10.54
C ALA A 80 -4.72 10.67 11.17
N GLY A 81 -5.54 10.30 12.15
CA GLY A 81 -6.15 11.23 13.12
C GLY A 81 -5.78 10.77 14.54
N SER A 82 -6.73 10.82 15.48
CA SER A 82 -6.58 10.14 16.78
C SER A 82 -6.35 8.63 16.65
N PHE A 83 -6.78 8.05 15.52
CA PHE A 83 -6.52 6.68 15.09
C PHE A 83 -6.18 6.66 13.60
N ALA A 84 -5.63 5.55 13.11
CA ALA A 84 -5.53 5.32 11.67
C ALA A 84 -6.92 5.14 11.08
N MET A 85 -7.14 5.71 9.90
CA MET A 85 -8.43 5.70 9.20
C MET A 85 -8.21 5.80 7.68
N THR A 86 -9.28 5.65 6.90
CA THR A 86 -9.31 6.01 5.48
C THR A 86 -10.20 7.23 5.26
N TYR A 87 -9.73 8.16 4.44
CA TYR A 87 -10.50 9.35 4.08
C TYR A 87 -10.32 9.71 2.61
N THR A 88 -11.18 10.59 2.10
CA THR A 88 -11.01 11.15 0.75
C THR A 88 -9.58 11.66 0.61
N CYS A 89 -8.91 11.27 -0.48
CA CYS A 89 -7.56 11.71 -0.76
C CYS A 89 -7.55 13.24 -0.91
N GLY A 90 -6.75 13.92 -0.09
CA GLY A 90 -6.51 15.35 -0.23
C GLY A 90 -5.49 15.62 -1.34
N SER A 91 -5.26 16.90 -1.60
CA SER A 91 -4.12 17.35 -2.39
C SER A 91 -2.81 16.84 -1.76
N SER A 92 -1.82 16.54 -2.59
CA SER A 92 -0.47 16.21 -2.16
C SER A 92 0.06 17.28 -1.19
N GLY A 93 0.18 16.94 0.11
CA GLY A 93 0.61 17.88 1.15
C GLY A 93 -0.21 17.88 2.45
N ARG A 94 -1.38 17.23 2.52
CA ARG A 94 -2.04 17.00 3.82
C ARG A 94 -1.18 16.09 4.69
N SER A 95 -0.62 16.66 5.76
CA SER A 95 0.37 15.99 6.60
C SER A 95 -0.12 14.67 7.19
N GLU A 96 -1.42 14.54 7.40
CA GLU A 96 -2.11 13.37 7.95
C GLU A 96 -2.13 12.18 7.00
N GLN A 97 -1.96 12.42 5.69
CA GLN A 97 -2.03 11.39 4.65
C GLN A 97 -0.65 11.05 4.08
N VAL A 98 0.41 11.66 4.61
CA VAL A 98 1.79 11.49 4.14
C VAL A 98 2.55 10.58 5.11
N TRP A 99 2.99 9.42 4.59
CA TRP A 99 3.65 8.38 5.35
C TRP A 99 5.13 8.27 4.97
N ARG A 100 6.00 8.13 5.98
CA ARG A 100 7.45 7.98 5.84
C ARG A 100 7.94 6.70 6.49
N ASN A 101 9.20 6.34 6.26
CA ASN A 101 9.83 5.12 6.77
C ASN A 101 9.10 3.84 6.32
N ILE A 102 8.55 3.88 5.10
CA ILE A 102 7.86 2.77 4.47
C ILE A 102 8.90 2.02 3.64
N SER A 103 9.50 1.00 4.24
CA SER A 103 10.36 0.08 3.50
C SER A 103 9.47 -0.95 2.77
N ALA A 104 9.43 -0.85 1.45
CA ALA A 104 9.42 -2.08 0.66
C ALA A 104 10.76 -2.75 0.91
N ARG A 105 10.76 -4.05 0.95
CA ARG A 105 11.93 -4.83 1.25
C ARG A 105 11.96 -5.77 -0.01
#